data_AF-A0A0S8AHK4-F1
#
_entry.id   AF-A0A0S8AHK4-F1
#
_cell.length_a   1.000
_cell.length_b   1.000
_cell.length_c   1.000
_cell.angle_alpha   90.00
_cell.angle_beta   90.00
_cell.angle_gamma   90.00
#
_symmetry.space_group_name_H-M   'P 1'
#
loop_
_entity.id
_entity.type
_entity.pdbx_description
1 polymer ?
#
loop_
_entity_poly.entity_id
_entity_poly.type
_entity_poly.pdbx_seq_one_letter_code
_entity_poly.pdbx_strand_id
1 'polypeptide(L)'
;MPFYQCTICGEDGSHIAGGVRVLIEDASETGWYGTITAAALTGLAAGRQYRIVLGDGRSGSFRVKRNTIAGEQDRSIAITGIGTLV
;
A
#
# COMPACT_ATOMS: atom_id res chain seq x y z
N MET A 1 -1.63 10.23 13.52
CA MET A 1 -1.54 9.17 12.49
C MET A 1 -1.28 9.83 11.14
N PRO A 2 -0.08 9.70 10.55
CA PRO A 2 0.26 10.38 9.30
C PRO A 2 -0.23 9.62 8.07
N PHE A 3 -0.90 10.33 7.16
CA PHE A 3 -1.13 9.87 5.79
C PHE A 3 0.07 10.23 4.93
N TYR A 4 0.55 9.29 4.14
CA TYR A 4 1.61 9.51 3.17
C TYR A 4 1.04 9.43 1.76
N GLN A 5 1.52 10.29 0.87
CA GLN A 5 1.38 10.01 -0.56
C GLN A 5 2.37 8.91 -0.92
N CYS A 6 1.96 7.98 -1.77
CA CYS A 6 2.79 6.89 -2.20
C CYS A 6 2.58 6.54 -3.66
N THR A 7 3.61 5.92 -4.22
CA THR A 7 3.60 5.26 -5.52
C THR A 7 3.67 3.76 -5.30
N ILE A 8 2.88 3.01 -6.06
CA ILE A 8 2.78 1.55 -5.98
C ILE A 8 3.32 0.98 -7.30
N CYS A 9 4.27 0.08 -7.16
CA CYS A 9 4.88 -0.64 -8.27
C CYS A 9 4.60 -2.14 -8.15
N GLY A 10 4.49 -2.81 -9.30
CA GLY A 10 4.49 -4.25 -9.43
C GLY A 10 5.82 -4.85 -8.99
N GLU A 11 5.83 -6.16 -8.79
CA GLU A 11 7.05 -6.92 -8.47
C GLU A 11 8.10 -6.84 -9.60
N ASP A 12 7.63 -6.71 -10.85
CA ASP A 12 8.44 -6.46 -12.05
C ASP A 12 8.92 -5.00 -12.19
N GLY A 13 8.59 -4.14 -11.22
CA GLY A 13 8.90 -2.71 -11.24
C GLY A 13 7.94 -1.87 -12.09
N SER A 14 6.89 -2.47 -12.68
CA SER A 14 5.87 -1.73 -13.43
C SER A 14 5.15 -0.73 -12.53
N HIS A 15 4.83 0.45 -13.05
CA HIS A 15 4.07 1.45 -12.29
C HIS A 15 2.58 1.08 -12.29
N ILE A 16 2.02 0.78 -11.11
CA ILE A 16 0.60 0.41 -10.95
C ILE A 16 -0.25 1.63 -10.64
N ALA A 17 0.19 2.46 -9.69
CA ALA A 17 -0.55 3.65 -9.28
C ALA A 17 0.38 4.68 -8.62
N GLY A 18 0.14 5.97 -8.87
CA GLY A 18 0.89 7.08 -8.29
C GLY A 18 -0.02 8.10 -7.61
N GLY A 19 0.51 8.81 -6.62
CA GLY A 19 -0.23 9.86 -5.89
C GLY A 19 -1.32 9.32 -4.95
N VAL A 20 -1.23 8.04 -4.57
CA VAL A 20 -2.20 7.36 -3.73
C VAL A 20 -1.94 7.70 -2.27
N ARG A 21 -2.98 7.75 -1.43
CA ARG A 21 -2.81 7.93 0.02
C ARG A 21 -2.73 6.59 0.72
N VAL A 22 -1.71 6.44 1.57
CA VAL A 22 -1.56 5.31 2.47
C VAL A 22 -1.51 5.81 3.91
N LEU A 23 -2.30 5.18 4.76
CA LEU A 23 -2.16 5.26 6.21
C LEU A 23 -1.23 4.13 6.63
N ILE A 24 -0.17 4.43 7.38
CA ILE A 24 0.75 3.41 7.91
C ILE A 24 0.58 3.37 9.44
N GLU A 25 0.23 2.19 9.94
CA GLU A 25 0.03 1.90 11.35
C GLU A 25 1.10 0.91 11.80
N ASP A 26 1.83 1.31 12.85
CA ASP A 26 2.82 0.52 13.57
C ASP A 26 3.93 -0.11 12.71
N ALA A 27 5.06 0.60 12.57
CA ALA A 27 6.28 0.06 12.00
C ALA A 27 7.14 -0.58 13.10
N SER A 28 6.74 -1.76 13.57
CA SER A 28 7.57 -2.56 14.46
C SER A 28 8.67 -3.28 13.68
N GLU A 29 9.71 -3.78 14.36
CA GLU A 29 10.77 -4.59 13.72
C GLU A 29 10.25 -5.82 12.99
N THR A 30 9.04 -6.30 13.33
CA THR A 30 8.43 -7.48 12.73
C THR A 30 7.64 -7.19 11.45
N GLY A 31 7.47 -5.91 11.10
CA GLY A 31 6.71 -5.46 9.93
C GLY A 31 5.83 -4.26 10.25
N TRP A 32 5.17 -3.77 9.21
CA TRP A 32 4.28 -2.62 9.27
C TRP A 32 2.90 -2.94 8.69
N TYR A 33 1.87 -2.23 9.11
CA TYR A 33 0.54 -2.35 8.54
C TYR A 33 0.16 -1.06 7.86
N GLY A 34 -0.71 -1.15 6.87
CA GLY A 34 -1.23 0.05 6.25
C GLY A 34 -2.58 -0.15 5.60
N THR A 35 -3.24 0.97 5.38
CA THR A 35 -4.48 1.04 4.62
C THR A 35 -4.27 2.01 3.48
N ILE A 36 -4.37 1.51 2.26
CA ILE A 36 -4.32 2.33 1.06
C ILE A 36 -5.75 2.77 0.73
N THR A 37 -5.96 4.08 0.59
CA THR A 37 -7.23 4.65 0.17
C THR A 37 -7.09 5.18 -1.25
N ALA A 38 -7.66 4.48 -2.23
CA ALA A 38 -7.81 5.02 -3.57
C ALA A 38 -8.92 4.35 -4.36
N ALA A 39 -9.73 5.18 -5.02
CA ALA A 39 -10.79 4.76 -5.92
C ALA A 39 -10.29 3.94 -7.13
N ALA A 40 -9.04 4.14 -7.56
CA ALA A 40 -8.50 3.62 -8.83
C ALA A 40 -7.51 2.43 -8.70
N LEU A 41 -7.45 1.72 -7.57
CA LEU A 41 -6.53 0.58 -7.37
C LEU A 41 -7.02 -0.74 -7.99
N THR A 42 -7.56 -0.69 -9.20
CA THR A 42 -8.19 -1.83 -9.89
C THR A 42 -7.21 -2.97 -10.23
N GLY A 43 -5.91 -2.82 -9.94
CA GLY A 43 -4.87 -3.83 -10.21
C GLY A 43 -4.30 -4.56 -8.98
N LEU A 44 -4.71 -4.21 -7.75
CA LEU A 44 -4.16 -4.84 -6.54
C LEU A 44 -4.97 -6.07 -6.13
N ALA A 45 -4.35 -7.24 -6.25
CA ALA A 45 -4.95 -8.52 -5.91
C ALA A 45 -4.56 -8.97 -4.49
N ALA A 46 -5.53 -9.47 -3.73
CA ALA A 46 -5.28 -10.05 -2.41
C ALA A 46 -4.28 -11.21 -2.51
N GLY A 47 -3.36 -11.28 -1.54
CA GLY A 47 -2.31 -12.27 -1.50
C GLY A 47 -1.13 -12.01 -2.43
N ARG A 48 -1.15 -10.96 -3.27
CA ARG A 48 0.01 -10.56 -4.09
C ARG A 48 0.90 -9.55 -3.39
N GLN A 49 2.18 -9.62 -3.75
CA GLN A 49 3.23 -8.72 -3.29
C GLN A 49 3.41 -7.58 -4.28
N TYR A 50 3.65 -6.39 -3.74
CA TYR A 50 3.90 -5.16 -4.47
C TYR A 50 4.96 -4.35 -3.73
N ARG A 51 5.50 -3.33 -4.39
CA ARG A 51 6.41 -2.36 -3.79
C ARG A 51 5.68 -1.04 -3.59
N ILE A 52 5.89 -0.42 -2.43
CA ILE A 52 5.45 0.94 -2.14
C ILE A 52 6.67 1.87 -2.04
N VAL A 53 6.52 3.08 -2.54
CA VAL A 53 7.46 4.18 -2.35
C VAL A 53 6.68 5.36 -1.79
N LEU A 54 6.97 5.74 -0.56
CA LEU A 54 6.37 6.88 0.12
C LEU A 54 6.98 8.18 -0.41
N GLY A 55 6.20 9.26 -0.36
CA GLY A 55 6.61 10.58 -0.80
C GLY A 55 7.73 11.19 0.04
N ASP A 56 8.01 10.63 1.22
CA ASP A 56 9.17 10.99 2.05
C ASP A 56 10.45 10.24 1.66
N GLY A 57 10.40 9.41 0.62
CA GLY A 57 11.52 8.65 0.09
C GLY A 57 11.65 7.22 0.63
N ARG A 58 10.93 6.87 1.71
CA ARG A 58 10.95 5.50 2.23
C ARG A 58 10.28 4.54 1.28
N SER A 59 10.78 3.32 1.21
CA SER A 59 10.22 2.28 0.36
C SER A 59 10.16 0.94 1.07
N GLY A 60 9.27 0.06 0.60
CA GLY A 60 9.12 -1.26 1.19
C GLY A 60 8.31 -2.18 0.31
N SER A 61 8.43 -3.48 0.58
CA SER A 61 7.54 -4.48 0.01
C SER A 61 6.31 -4.64 0.90
N PHE A 62 5.16 -4.88 0.30
CA PHE A 62 3.93 -5.18 1.04
C PHE A 62 3.13 -6.25 0.33
N ARG A 63 2.29 -6.94 1.09
CA ARG A 63 1.30 -7.88 0.61
C ARG A 63 -0.10 -7.34 0.85
N VAL A 64 -0.97 -7.49 -0.15
CA VAL A 64 -2.39 -7.12 0.00
C VAL A 64 -3.09 -8.18 0.85
N LYS A 65 -3.59 -7.79 2.03
CA LYS A 65 -4.28 -8.71 2.95
C LYS A 65 -5.75 -8.84 2.60
N ARG A 66 -6.43 -7.71 2.40
CA ARG A 66 -7.86 -7.67 2.08
C ARG A 66 -8.16 -6.46 1.20
N ASN A 67 -8.89 -6.71 0.13
CA ASN A 67 -9.50 -5.65 -0.66
C ASN A 67 -10.96 -5.54 -0.20
N THR A 68 -11.29 -4.48 0.53
CA THR A 68 -12.65 -4.30 1.05
C THR A 68 -13.36 -3.34 0.09
N ILE A 69 -14.25 -3.89 -0.73
CA ILE A 69 -15.13 -3.10 -1.60
C ILE A 69 -16.25 -2.58 -0.70
N ALA A 70 -16.10 -1.37 -0.18
CA ALA A 70 -17.24 -0.58 0.28
C ALA A 70 -17.85 0.08 -0.96
N GLY A 71 -19.18 0.03 -1.12
CA GLY A 71 -19.89 0.49 -2.30
C GLY A 71 -19.60 1.96 -2.68
N GLU A 72 -19.72 2.24 -3.98
CA GLU A 72 -19.67 3.52 -4.74
C GLU A 72 -18.69 4.65 -4.40
N GLN A 73 -17.95 4.65 -3.30
CA GLN A 73 -16.94 5.67 -3.02
C GLN A 73 -15.90 5.10 -2.06
N ASP A 74 -14.64 5.17 -2.46
CA ASP A 74 -13.44 4.81 -1.70
C ASP A 74 -13.22 3.31 -1.41
N ARG A 75 -12.48 2.66 -2.32
CA ARG A 75 -11.88 1.34 -2.08
C ARG A 75 -10.74 1.49 -1.07
N SER A 76 -10.83 0.77 0.03
CA SER A 76 -9.76 0.66 1.02
C SER A 76 -9.09 -0.71 0.94
N ILE A 77 -7.76 -0.70 0.87
CA ILE A 77 -6.96 -1.91 0.70
C ILE A 77 -6.04 -2.04 1.91
N ALA A 78 -6.30 -3.05 2.73
CA ALA A 78 -5.47 -3.39 3.86
C ALA A 78 -4.21 -4.11 3.37
N ILE A 79 -3.05 -3.61 3.76
CA ILE A 79 -1.74 -4.12 3.39
C ILE A 79 -0.91 -4.46 4.62
N THR A 80 -0.03 -5.44 4.46
CA THR A 80 0.96 -5.81 5.46
C THR A 80 2.32 -5.74 4.81
N GLY A 81 3.19 -4.92 5.38
CA GLY A 81 4.58 -4.76 5.03
C GLY A 81 5.39 -6.02 5.26
N ILE A 82 6.35 -6.25 4.37
CA ILE A 82 7.33 -7.32 4.46
C ILE A 82 8.67 -6.64 4.75
N GLY A 83 9.18 -6.85 5.97
CA GLY A 83 10.37 -6.16 6.46
C GLY A 83 10.10 -4.70 6.83
N THR A 84 11.18 -3.96 7.08
CA THR A 84 11.15 -2.55 7.48
C THR A 84 11.01 -1.63 6.27
N LEU A 85 10.34 -0.49 6.46
CA LEU A 85 10.40 0.62 5.49
C LEU A 85 11.80 1.24 5.56
N VAL A 86 12.48 1.36 4.42
CA VAL A 86 13.85 1.87 4.31
C VAL A 86 13.88 3.15 3.49
#